data_AF-A0A502CJ05-F1
#
_entry.id   AF-A0A502CJ05-F1
#
_cell.length_a   1.000
_cell.length_b   1.000
_cell.length_c   1.000
_cell.angle_alpha   90.00
_cell.angle_beta   90.00
_cell.angle_gamma   90.00
#
_symmetry.space_group_name_H-M   'P 1'
#
loop_
_entity.id
_entity.type
_entity.pdbx_description
1 polymer ?
#
loop_
_entity_poly.entity_id
_entity_poly.type
_entity_poly.pdbx_seq_one_letter_code
_entity_poly.pdbx_strand_id
1 'polypeptide(L)'
;MSTRPGTNGCLRRTRAGASRRLLAPSKEHRCHRLWRLEMGATGAGPFENDDALDFLDELEDSQHDVRRKRVESALDRVVRARGYIEAPTMSQAVAAAVVVAACDDFESVVRERNVPRWVDEEPIDVDEGLEELASQALHRALQSDDNELWELWAEGDGGERFTAKLTHYLDALGD
;
A
#
# COMPACT_ATOMS: atom_id res chain seq x y z
N MET A 1 -21.98 79.14 -34.81
CA MET A 1 -22.02 77.70 -34.46
C MET A 1 -21.50 77.58 -33.03
N SER A 2 -22.42 77.56 -32.05
CA SER A 2 -22.85 76.38 -31.28
C SER A 2 -21.79 75.91 -30.28
N THR A 3 -21.87 76.33 -29.01
CA THR A 3 -22.65 75.77 -27.88
C THR A 3 -21.98 74.59 -27.16
N ARG A 4 -21.96 74.76 -25.83
CA ARG A 4 -21.51 73.95 -24.69
C ARG A 4 -22.04 72.48 -24.59
N PRO A 5 -21.54 71.69 -23.60
CA PRO A 5 -21.57 70.22 -23.57
C PRO A 5 -22.81 69.63 -22.86
N GLY A 6 -23.07 68.33 -23.08
CA GLY A 6 -24.05 67.48 -22.38
C GLY A 6 -23.84 66.01 -22.79
N THR A 7 -23.41 65.11 -21.90
CA THR A 7 -24.19 64.26 -20.97
C THR A 7 -24.95 63.08 -21.62
N ASN A 8 -24.80 61.94 -20.93
CA ASN A 8 -25.72 60.81 -20.78
C ASN A 8 -25.79 59.71 -21.85
N GLY A 9 -25.45 58.49 -21.41
CA GLY A 9 -26.50 57.50 -21.16
C GLY A 9 -26.24 56.10 -21.71
N CYS A 10 -26.15 55.11 -20.81
CA CYS A 10 -27.03 53.92 -20.67
C CYS A 10 -26.22 52.76 -20.04
N LEU A 11 -26.23 52.51 -18.73
CA LEU A 11 -27.19 51.73 -17.91
C LEU A 11 -27.40 50.25 -18.29
N ARG A 12 -26.98 49.40 -17.34
CA ARG A 12 -27.56 48.11 -16.84
C ARG A 12 -27.24 46.79 -17.55
N ARG A 13 -26.64 45.88 -16.77
CA ARG A 13 -27.16 44.55 -16.32
C ARG A 13 -26.21 44.00 -15.25
N THR A 14 -26.58 44.03 -13.96
CA THR A 14 -27.18 42.94 -13.14
C THR A 14 -26.30 41.68 -12.95
N ARG A 15 -25.80 41.55 -11.72
CA ARG A 15 -25.70 40.38 -10.81
C ARG A 15 -25.58 38.95 -11.36
N ALA A 16 -24.70 38.22 -10.64
CA ALA A 16 -24.78 36.82 -10.21
C ALA A 16 -24.00 35.77 -11.02
N GLY A 17 -23.22 34.96 -10.28
CA GLY A 17 -22.41 33.84 -10.74
C GLY A 17 -21.16 33.75 -9.85
N ALA A 18 -21.25 33.14 -8.67
CA ALA A 18 -20.97 31.70 -8.47
C ALA A 18 -19.45 31.42 -8.66
N SER A 19 -18.67 30.93 -7.70
CA SER A 19 -18.96 30.29 -6.43
C SER A 19 -17.75 30.43 -5.52
N ARG A 20 -18.02 30.60 -4.22
CA ARG A 20 -17.09 30.25 -3.14
C ARG A 20 -16.59 28.82 -3.39
N ARG A 21 -15.30 28.64 -3.68
CA ARG A 21 -14.62 27.37 -3.33
C ARG A 21 -14.38 27.42 -1.83
N LEU A 22 -15.38 26.96 -1.08
CA LEU A 22 -15.18 26.50 0.27
C LEU A 22 -14.63 25.08 0.19
N LEU A 23 -13.50 24.89 0.89
CA LEU A 23 -13.02 23.67 1.53
C LEU A 23 -12.75 22.42 0.68
N ALA A 24 -11.50 21.99 0.68
CA ALA A 24 -11.06 20.99 1.66
C ALA A 24 -9.53 21.09 1.85
N PRO A 25 -9.03 20.80 3.06
CA PRO A 25 -7.67 21.13 3.48
C PRO A 25 -6.63 20.22 2.83
N SER A 26 -5.48 20.83 2.50
CA SER A 26 -4.20 20.13 2.45
C SER A 26 -4.05 19.39 3.78
N LYS A 27 -4.31 18.08 3.80
CA LYS A 27 -4.05 17.24 4.97
C LYS A 27 -2.54 17.20 5.15
N GLU A 28 -2.10 18.13 5.98
CA GLU A 28 -0.81 18.11 6.63
C GLU A 28 -0.50 16.68 7.08
N HIS A 29 0.56 16.13 6.52
CA HIS A 29 1.45 15.13 7.09
C HIS A 29 1.30 15.03 8.62
N ARG A 30 0.39 14.18 9.10
CA ARG A 30 0.22 13.95 10.54
C ARG A 30 -0.56 12.65 10.81
N CYS A 31 0.16 11.53 10.77
CA CYS A 31 -0.04 10.40 11.69
C CYS A 31 1.23 9.56 11.93
N HIS A 32 2.42 10.02 11.51
CA HIS A 32 3.64 9.19 11.52
C HIS A 32 4.38 9.04 12.87
N ARG A 33 3.81 9.35 14.05
CA ARG A 33 4.66 9.45 15.26
C ARG A 33 4.02 9.28 16.65
N LEU A 34 2.88 8.61 16.79
CA LEU A 34 2.29 8.37 18.13
C LEU A 34 1.89 6.92 18.46
N TRP A 35 2.24 5.94 17.62
CA TRP A 35 2.04 4.50 17.93
C TRP A 35 3.34 3.70 18.07
N ARG A 36 4.51 4.35 18.17
CA ARG A 36 5.82 3.68 18.43
C ARG A 36 5.99 3.25 19.90
N LEU A 37 4.94 2.80 20.58
CA LEU A 37 4.99 2.39 21.99
C LEU A 37 3.96 1.30 22.36
N GLU A 38 3.60 0.39 21.45
CA GLU A 38 3.02 -0.90 21.85
C GLU A 38 4.00 -2.01 21.46
N MET A 39 5.03 -2.17 22.30
CA MET A 39 6.09 -3.15 22.13
C MET A 39 5.55 -4.57 22.31
N GLY A 40 5.67 -5.38 21.25
CA GLY A 40 5.88 -6.82 21.38
C GLY A 40 4.75 -7.69 20.86
N ALA A 41 5.05 -8.44 19.81
CA ALA A 41 4.21 -9.43 19.14
C ALA A 41 3.11 -8.83 18.24
N THR A 42 3.57 -8.22 17.16
CA THR A 42 2.89 -8.30 15.86
C THR A 42 2.55 -9.77 15.57
N GLY A 43 1.31 -10.06 15.19
CA GLY A 43 0.86 -11.45 14.94
C GLY A 43 1.66 -12.10 13.81
N ALA A 44 1.62 -13.44 13.72
CA ALA A 44 2.35 -14.20 12.70
C ALA A 44 1.76 -14.08 11.28
N GLY A 45 0.75 -13.22 11.08
CA GLY A 45 0.17 -12.94 9.77
C GLY A 45 0.94 -11.90 8.95
N PRO A 46 0.86 -11.98 7.60
CA PRO A 46 1.53 -11.04 6.69
C PRO A 46 1.00 -9.60 6.81
N PHE A 47 -0.19 -9.42 7.39
CA PHE A 47 -0.84 -8.13 7.64
C PHE A 47 -0.89 -7.77 9.12
N GLU A 48 -0.06 -8.41 9.94
CA GLU A 48 -0.04 -8.17 11.38
C GLU A 48 1.27 -7.55 11.84
N ASN A 49 2.26 -7.40 10.94
CA ASN A 49 3.47 -6.62 11.18
C ASN A 49 3.20 -5.11 11.05
N ASP A 50 3.71 -4.30 11.97
CA ASP A 50 3.54 -2.84 11.96
C ASP A 50 3.98 -2.23 10.61
N ASP A 51 5.10 -2.67 10.05
CA ASP A 51 5.58 -2.16 8.75
C ASP A 51 4.70 -2.62 7.57
N ALA A 52 4.03 -3.77 7.71
CA ALA A 52 3.05 -4.25 6.73
C ALA A 52 1.76 -3.43 6.82
N LEU A 53 1.29 -3.14 8.04
CA LEU A 53 0.11 -2.30 8.28
C LEU A 53 0.32 -0.88 7.77
N ASP A 54 1.47 -0.26 8.06
CA ASP A 54 1.84 1.06 7.54
C ASP A 54 1.82 1.07 6.00
N PHE A 55 2.30 -0.01 5.35
CA PHE A 55 2.27 -0.13 3.89
C PHE A 55 0.85 -0.31 3.33
N LEU A 56 0.00 -1.09 3.99
CA LEU A 56 -1.40 -1.25 3.58
C LEU A 56 -2.18 0.06 3.69
N ASP A 57 -1.97 0.83 4.75
CA ASP A 57 -2.56 2.16 4.93
C ASP A 57 -2.14 3.10 3.78
N GLU A 58 -0.86 3.08 3.40
CA GLU A 58 -0.38 3.85 2.24
C GLU A 58 -1.03 3.43 0.91
N LEU A 59 -1.34 2.14 0.74
CA LEU A 59 -2.04 1.64 -0.44
C LEU A 59 -3.51 2.05 -0.43
N GLU A 60 -4.21 1.97 0.71
CA GLU A 60 -5.61 2.37 0.82
C GLU A 60 -5.78 3.85 0.44
N ASP A 61 -4.90 4.72 0.93
CA ASP A 61 -4.88 6.16 0.62
C ASP A 61 -4.43 6.50 -0.82
N SER A 62 -3.86 5.54 -1.55
CA SER A 62 -3.35 5.74 -2.90
C SER A 62 -4.43 5.54 -3.97
N GLN A 63 -4.29 6.24 -5.09
CA GLN A 63 -5.09 5.98 -6.30
C GLN A 63 -4.70 4.62 -6.92
N HIS A 64 -5.63 4.00 -7.66
CA HIS A 64 -5.46 2.65 -8.24
C HIS A 64 -4.14 2.47 -9.04
N ASP A 65 -3.79 3.44 -9.89
CA ASP A 65 -2.56 3.41 -10.69
C ASP A 65 -1.28 3.55 -9.84
N VAL A 66 -1.40 4.21 -8.69
CA VAL A 66 -0.31 4.37 -7.72
C VAL A 66 -0.17 3.12 -6.85
N ARG A 67 -1.27 2.44 -6.50
CA ARG A 67 -1.26 1.18 -5.74
C ARG A 67 -0.40 0.11 -6.43
N ARG A 68 -0.66 -0.17 -7.71
CA ARG A 68 0.12 -1.14 -8.49
C ARG A 68 1.62 -0.82 -8.47
N LYS A 69 2.00 0.43 -8.74
CA LYS A 69 3.41 0.86 -8.74
C LYS A 69 4.09 0.72 -7.38
N ARG A 70 3.34 0.93 -6.29
CA ARG A 70 3.84 0.76 -4.93
C ARG A 70 4.07 -0.71 -4.60
N VAL A 71 3.13 -1.58 -4.97
CA VAL A 71 3.27 -3.04 -4.84
C VAL A 71 4.49 -3.52 -5.63
N GLU A 72 4.58 -3.17 -6.92
CA GLU A 72 5.71 -3.51 -7.77
C GLU A 72 7.04 -3.00 -7.18
N SER A 73 7.09 -1.75 -6.70
CA SER A 73 8.30 -1.19 -6.12
C SER A 73 8.71 -1.87 -4.81
N ALA A 74 7.77 -2.32 -3.98
CA ALA A 74 8.09 -3.03 -2.74
C ALA A 74 8.72 -4.40 -3.04
N LEU A 75 8.17 -5.13 -4.02
CA LEU A 75 8.70 -6.41 -4.49
C LEU A 75 10.09 -6.23 -5.14
N ASP A 76 10.22 -5.27 -6.05
CA ASP A 76 11.47 -5.02 -6.79
C ASP A 76 12.63 -4.66 -5.85
N ARG A 77 12.37 -3.92 -4.77
CA ARG A 77 13.38 -3.58 -3.75
C ARG A 77 14.01 -4.81 -3.13
N VAL A 78 13.21 -5.84 -2.84
CA VAL A 78 13.67 -7.07 -2.22
C VAL A 78 14.34 -7.99 -3.26
N VAL A 79 13.71 -8.15 -4.42
CA VAL A 79 14.21 -9.03 -5.50
C VAL A 79 15.55 -8.53 -6.06
N ARG A 80 15.72 -7.20 -6.23
CA ARG A 80 16.96 -6.63 -6.80
C ARG A 80 18.03 -6.29 -5.79
N ALA A 81 17.71 -6.27 -4.50
CA ALA A 81 18.69 -5.96 -3.47
C ALA A 81 19.81 -7.01 -3.47
N ARG A 82 21.04 -6.51 -3.45
CA ARG A 82 22.24 -7.34 -3.36
C ARG A 82 22.71 -7.33 -1.92
N GLY A 83 22.28 -8.34 -1.17
CA GLY A 83 22.67 -8.54 0.22
C GLY A 83 21.48 -8.60 1.16
N TYR A 84 21.81 -8.52 2.44
CA TYR A 84 20.90 -8.73 3.54
C TYR A 84 19.75 -7.72 3.55
N ILE A 85 18.54 -8.21 3.80
CA ILE A 85 17.32 -7.41 3.82
C ILE A 85 16.86 -7.21 5.26
N GLU A 86 16.73 -5.95 5.67
CA GLU A 86 16.17 -5.57 6.97
C GLU A 86 14.69 -5.97 7.08
N ALA A 87 14.25 -6.32 8.29
CA ALA A 87 12.92 -6.87 8.54
C ALA A 87 11.78 -5.95 8.06
N PRO A 88 11.83 -4.62 8.24
CA PRO A 88 10.80 -3.72 7.71
C PRO A 88 10.63 -3.83 6.19
N THR A 89 11.75 -3.94 5.46
CA THR A 89 11.73 -4.00 3.99
C THR A 89 11.16 -5.33 3.53
N MET A 90 11.53 -6.43 4.18
CA MET A 90 10.99 -7.74 3.87
C MET A 90 9.50 -7.85 4.21
N SER A 91 9.06 -7.29 5.35
CA SER A 91 7.65 -7.25 5.74
C SER A 91 6.77 -6.56 4.71
N GLN A 92 7.22 -5.41 4.18
CA GLN A 92 6.49 -4.69 3.12
C GLN A 92 6.40 -5.52 1.83
N ALA A 93 7.48 -6.21 1.46
CA ALA A 93 7.48 -7.05 0.27
C ALA A 93 6.58 -8.29 0.43
N VAL A 94 6.57 -8.93 1.61
CA VAL A 94 5.64 -10.02 1.90
C VAL A 94 4.19 -9.52 1.84
N ALA A 95 3.87 -8.38 2.46
CA ALA A 95 2.53 -7.80 2.37
C ALA A 95 2.12 -7.49 0.92
N ALA A 96 3.05 -6.93 0.13
CA ALA A 96 2.84 -6.68 -1.30
C ALA A 96 2.59 -7.98 -2.09
N ALA A 97 3.37 -9.04 -1.83
CA ALA A 97 3.19 -10.34 -2.49
C ALA A 97 1.84 -10.97 -2.15
N VAL A 98 1.40 -10.87 -0.88
CA VAL A 98 0.09 -11.39 -0.46
C VAL A 98 -1.05 -10.57 -1.05
N VAL A 99 -0.88 -9.26 -1.24
CA VAL A 99 -1.85 -8.43 -1.99
C VAL A 99 -1.96 -8.90 -3.45
N VAL A 100 -0.84 -9.23 -4.10
CA VAL A 100 -0.85 -9.79 -5.46
C VAL A 100 -1.61 -11.11 -5.49
N ALA A 101 -1.29 -12.04 -4.60
CA ALA A 101 -1.99 -13.32 -4.48
C ALA A 101 -3.49 -13.15 -4.21
N ALA A 102 -3.85 -12.16 -3.39
CA ALA A 102 -5.25 -11.86 -3.06
C ALA A 102 -6.03 -11.21 -4.21
N CYS A 103 -5.36 -10.48 -5.09
CA CYS A 103 -5.99 -9.91 -6.29
C CYS A 103 -6.27 -10.98 -7.35
N ASP A 104 -5.48 -12.06 -7.41
CA ASP A 104 -5.74 -13.21 -8.28
C ASP A 104 -6.74 -14.20 -7.65
N ASP A 105 -6.50 -14.60 -6.40
CA ASP A 105 -7.40 -15.44 -5.61
C ASP A 105 -7.66 -14.83 -4.22
N PHE A 106 -8.79 -14.14 -4.06
CA PHE A 106 -9.19 -13.56 -2.78
C PHE A 106 -9.45 -14.62 -1.69
N GLU A 107 -9.77 -15.89 -2.06
CA GLU A 107 -9.96 -16.95 -1.07
C GLU A 107 -8.66 -17.27 -0.30
N SER A 108 -7.50 -16.98 -0.89
CA SER A 108 -6.19 -17.15 -0.26
C SER A 108 -6.01 -16.31 1.00
N VAL A 109 -6.67 -15.15 1.10
CA VAL A 109 -6.53 -14.21 2.22
C VAL A 109 -7.78 -14.04 3.07
N VAL A 110 -8.92 -14.63 2.70
CA VAL A 110 -10.21 -14.44 3.41
C VAL A 110 -10.16 -14.76 4.92
N ARG A 111 -9.20 -15.59 5.35
CA ARG A 111 -8.98 -15.97 6.76
C ARG A 111 -7.98 -15.07 7.49
N GLU A 112 -7.28 -14.21 6.77
CA GLU A 112 -6.31 -13.29 7.34
C GLU A 112 -7.01 -12.10 8.02
N ARG A 113 -6.33 -11.55 9.02
CA ARG A 113 -6.79 -10.33 9.70
C ARG A 113 -6.26 -9.12 8.93
N ASN A 114 -6.99 -8.01 8.97
CA ASN A 114 -6.60 -6.74 8.35
C ASN A 114 -6.44 -6.78 6.81
N VAL A 115 -7.13 -7.70 6.12
CA VAL A 115 -7.17 -7.67 4.65
C VAL A 115 -7.81 -6.36 4.19
N PRO A 116 -7.15 -5.56 3.33
CA PRO A 116 -7.74 -4.32 2.85
C PRO A 116 -8.98 -4.59 2.01
N ARG A 117 -10.08 -3.89 2.32
CA ARG A 117 -11.36 -4.08 1.61
C ARG A 117 -11.26 -3.81 0.12
N TRP A 118 -10.39 -2.89 -0.28
CA TRP A 118 -10.21 -2.51 -1.67
C TRP A 118 -9.64 -3.63 -2.55
N VAL A 119 -9.02 -4.67 -1.96
CA VAL A 119 -8.47 -5.80 -2.75
C VAL A 119 -9.58 -6.57 -3.46
N ASP A 120 -10.74 -6.74 -2.83
CA ASP A 120 -11.93 -7.37 -3.43
C ASP A 120 -12.77 -6.38 -4.25
N GLU A 121 -12.87 -5.12 -3.80
CA GLU A 121 -13.72 -4.10 -4.45
C GLU A 121 -13.08 -3.50 -5.71
N GLU A 122 -11.76 -3.28 -5.69
CA GLU A 122 -10.97 -2.61 -6.72
C GLU A 122 -9.57 -3.25 -6.84
N PRO A 123 -9.48 -4.53 -7.26
CA PRO A 123 -8.20 -5.24 -7.37
C PRO A 123 -7.24 -4.50 -8.31
N ILE A 124 -5.95 -4.57 -8.01
CA ILE A 124 -4.92 -4.10 -8.95
C ILE A 124 -4.85 -5.04 -10.15
N ASP A 125 -4.41 -4.49 -11.29
CA ASP A 125 -4.15 -5.29 -12.47
C ASP A 125 -2.85 -6.09 -12.27
N VAL A 126 -3.00 -7.40 -12.10
CA VAL A 126 -1.92 -8.37 -11.90
C VAL A 126 -1.57 -9.00 -13.24
N ASP A 127 -0.29 -9.03 -13.56
CA ASP A 127 0.27 -9.70 -14.74
C ASP A 127 1.30 -10.74 -14.30
N GLU A 128 1.63 -11.68 -15.20
CA GLU A 128 2.59 -12.77 -14.95
C GLU A 128 3.94 -12.27 -14.38
N GLY A 129 4.41 -11.08 -14.78
CA GLY A 129 5.66 -10.52 -14.27
C GLY A 129 5.54 -10.03 -12.83
N LEU A 130 4.36 -9.54 -12.43
CA LEU A 130 4.08 -9.13 -11.05
C LEU A 130 3.92 -10.34 -10.13
N GLU A 131 3.29 -11.42 -10.61
CA GLU A 131 3.22 -12.72 -9.93
C GLU A 131 4.63 -13.30 -9.72
N GLU A 132 5.47 -13.29 -10.75
CA GLU A 132 6.84 -13.79 -10.66
C GLU A 132 7.68 -12.99 -9.64
N LEU A 133 7.49 -11.66 -9.60
CA LEU A 133 8.12 -10.80 -8.59
C LEU A 133 7.63 -11.12 -7.17
N ALA A 134 6.34 -11.42 -7.00
CA ALA A 134 5.76 -11.81 -5.74
C ALA A 134 6.35 -13.14 -5.25
N SER A 135 6.38 -14.17 -6.11
CA SER A 135 6.97 -15.48 -5.78
C SER A 135 8.46 -15.36 -5.44
N GLN A 136 9.23 -14.58 -6.22
CA GLN A 136 10.65 -14.34 -5.93
C GLN A 136 10.86 -13.66 -4.57
N ALA A 137 10.02 -12.68 -4.21
CA ALA A 137 10.10 -12.03 -2.90
C ALA A 137 9.79 -13.00 -1.76
N LEU A 138 8.74 -13.83 -1.89
CA LEU A 138 8.39 -14.85 -0.89
C LEU A 138 9.47 -15.91 -0.74
N HIS A 139 10.05 -16.39 -1.86
CA HIS A 139 11.20 -17.30 -1.82
C HIS A 139 12.42 -16.69 -1.14
N ARG A 140 12.66 -15.39 -1.32
CA ARG A 140 13.74 -14.67 -0.62
C ARG A 140 13.45 -14.54 0.88
N ALA A 141 12.19 -14.31 1.27
CA ALA A 141 11.78 -14.28 2.68
C ALA A 141 12.00 -15.63 3.39
N LEU A 142 11.89 -16.75 2.66
CA LEU A 142 12.16 -18.10 3.16
C LEU A 142 13.66 -18.43 3.31
N GLN A 143 14.58 -17.61 2.77
CA GLN A 143 16.02 -17.83 2.92
C GLN A 143 16.50 -17.34 4.29
N SER A 144 16.98 -18.26 5.13
CA SER A 144 17.38 -17.97 6.51
C SER A 144 18.53 -16.97 6.64
N ASP A 145 19.44 -16.95 5.67
CA ASP A 145 20.70 -16.21 5.78
C ASP A 145 20.67 -14.85 5.04
N ASP A 146 19.49 -14.45 4.56
CA ASP A 146 19.36 -13.33 3.60
C ASP A 146 18.48 -12.19 4.11
N ASN A 147 17.76 -12.39 5.22
CA ASN A 147 16.87 -11.37 5.76
C ASN A 147 16.64 -11.46 7.28
N GLU A 148 16.54 -10.28 7.91
CA GLU A 148 16.30 -10.13 9.36
C GLU A 148 14.91 -10.59 9.77
N LEU A 149 13.92 -10.52 8.86
CA LEU A 149 12.56 -10.97 9.16
C LEU A 149 12.56 -12.46 9.52
N TRP A 150 13.32 -13.28 8.79
CA TRP A 150 13.48 -14.70 9.10
C TRP A 150 14.07 -14.90 10.50
N GLU A 151 15.14 -14.18 10.83
CA GLU A 151 15.79 -14.28 12.15
C GLU A 151 14.81 -13.95 13.28
N LEU A 152 14.02 -12.88 13.14
CA LEU A 152 13.00 -12.50 14.12
C LEU A 152 11.94 -13.59 14.32
N TRP A 153 11.53 -14.27 13.25
CA TRP A 153 10.54 -15.36 13.33
C TRP A 153 11.13 -16.68 13.84
N ALA A 154 12.40 -16.95 13.53
CA ALA A 154 13.12 -18.15 13.94
C ALA A 154 13.62 -18.09 15.38
N GLU A 155 13.95 -16.90 15.89
CA GLU A 155 14.24 -16.68 17.31
C GLU A 155 12.98 -16.82 18.18
N GLY A 156 11.79 -16.70 17.60
CA GLY A 156 10.50 -16.99 18.24
C GLY A 156 9.94 -18.38 17.92
N ASP A 157 8.80 -18.74 18.55
CA ASP A 157 8.01 -19.95 18.21
C ASP A 157 7.20 -19.79 16.90
N GLY A 158 7.53 -18.80 16.07
CA GLY A 158 6.75 -18.37 14.90
C GLY A 158 7.22 -18.93 13.56
N GLY A 159 8.46 -19.43 13.46
CA GLY A 159 9.09 -19.80 12.20
C GLY A 159 8.35 -20.84 11.36
N GLU A 160 7.84 -21.91 11.99
CA GLU A 160 7.05 -22.95 11.28
C GLU A 160 5.72 -22.37 10.74
N ARG A 161 5.05 -21.53 11.53
CA ARG A 161 3.79 -20.89 11.12
C ARG A 161 4.01 -19.89 9.99
N PHE A 162 5.08 -19.11 10.08
CA PHE A 162 5.48 -18.17 9.05
C PHE A 162 5.77 -18.90 7.73
N THR A 163 6.58 -19.96 7.77
CA THR A 163 6.90 -20.78 6.60
C THR A 163 5.64 -21.40 5.98
N ALA A 164 4.76 -21.99 6.80
CA ALA A 164 3.51 -22.58 6.31
C ALA A 164 2.60 -21.54 5.63
N LYS A 165 2.56 -20.31 6.14
CA LYS A 165 1.82 -19.21 5.51
C LYS A 165 2.42 -18.77 4.19
N LEU A 166 3.74 -18.55 4.14
CA LEU A 166 4.39 -18.17 2.87
C LEU A 166 4.20 -19.25 1.80
N THR A 167 4.25 -20.53 2.19
CA THR A 167 3.98 -21.65 1.28
C THR A 167 2.55 -21.60 0.74
N HIS A 168 1.56 -21.33 1.60
CA HIS A 168 0.15 -21.15 1.16
C HIS A 168 -0.03 -20.03 0.14
N TYR A 169 0.74 -18.93 0.24
CA TYR A 169 0.69 -17.85 -0.75
C TYR A 169 1.45 -18.17 -2.04
N LEU A 170 2.52 -18.95 -1.98
CA LEU A 170 3.20 -19.48 -3.17
C LEU A 170 2.27 -20.40 -3.95
N ASP A 171 1.58 -21.31 -3.27
CA ASP A 171 0.56 -22.17 -3.88
C ASP A 171 -0.55 -21.35 -4.57
N ALA A 172 -0.96 -20.23 -3.97
CA ALA A 172 -1.96 -19.32 -4.54
C ALA A 172 -1.45 -18.57 -5.79
N LEU A 173 -0.14 -18.33 -5.88
CA LEU A 173 0.53 -17.75 -7.06
C LEU A 173 0.88 -18.82 -8.12
N GLY A 174 0.58 -20.09 -7.86
CA GLY A 174 0.84 -21.20 -8.78
C GLY A 174 2.29 -21.67 -8.84
N ASP A 175 3.10 -21.37 -7.82
CA ASP A 175 4.49 -21.85 -7.63
C ASP A 175 4.52 -23.02 -6.65
#